data_AF-A0A7V8BG72-F1
#
_entry.id   AF-A0A7V8BG72-F1
#
_cell.length_a   1.000
_cell.length_b   1.000
_cell.length_c   1.000
_cell.angle_alpha   90.00
_cell.angle_beta   90.00
_cell.angle_gamma   90.00
#
_symmetry.space_group_name_H-M   'P 1'
#
loop_
_entity.id
_entity.type
_entity.pdbx_description
1 polymer ?
#
loop_
_entity_poly.entity_id
_entity_poly.type
_entity_poly.pdbx_seq_one_letter_code
_entity_poly.pdbx_strand_id
1 'polypeptide(L)'
;MQSRAAALDRRRIVYEGTYRSGSDVSALDGVIWLSISPDAEILGTPASRDEEKNLQRLRVTGILFSKPGARYGHLGGYPLQIQASKVEYLGEAVAPR
;
A
#
# COMPACT_ATOMS: atom_id res chain seq x y z
N MET A 1 6.76 11.77 -22.68
CA MET A 1 5.50 11.42 -22.00
C MET A 1 5.76 11.40 -20.50
N GLN A 2 5.33 12.43 -19.75
CA GLN A 2 5.39 12.35 -18.29
C GLN A 2 4.29 11.42 -17.81
N SER A 3 4.66 10.29 -17.20
CA SER A 3 3.71 9.31 -16.69
C SER A 3 2.80 9.96 -15.65
N ARG A 4 1.49 9.71 -15.72
CA ARG A 4 0.47 10.24 -14.78
C ARG A 4 0.83 10.02 -13.30
N ALA A 5 1.55 8.94 -13.01
CA ALA A 5 2.11 8.66 -11.68
C ALA A 5 3.11 9.74 -11.21
N ALA A 6 4.00 10.24 -12.08
CA ALA A 6 4.99 11.25 -11.71
C ALA A 6 4.35 12.60 -11.31
N ALA A 7 3.19 12.93 -11.89
CA ALA A 7 2.43 14.13 -11.53
C ALA A 7 1.82 14.06 -10.12
N LEU A 8 1.73 12.85 -9.56
CA LEU A 8 1.20 12.58 -8.22
C LEU A 8 2.32 12.43 -7.18
N ASP A 9 3.58 12.64 -7.55
CA ASP A 9 4.70 12.55 -6.60
C ASP A 9 4.52 13.55 -5.45
N ARG A 10 4.71 13.05 -4.24
CA ARG A 10 4.53 13.75 -2.96
C ARG A 10 3.13 14.33 -2.76
N ARG A 11 2.11 13.80 -3.46
CA ARG A 11 0.73 14.20 -3.22
C ARG A 11 0.06 13.35 -2.17
N ARG A 12 -0.80 13.98 -1.38
CA ARG A 12 -1.73 13.27 -0.51
C ARG A 12 -2.79 12.59 -1.37
N ILE A 13 -2.92 11.27 -1.22
CA ILE A 13 -3.91 10.46 -1.92
C ILE A 13 -4.67 9.59 -0.93
N VAL A 14 -5.86 9.17 -1.36
CA VAL A 14 -6.57 8.03 -0.80
C VAL A 14 -6.48 6.92 -1.85
N TYR A 15 -5.93 5.79 -1.46
CA TYR A 15 -5.75 4.63 -2.32
C TYR A 15 -6.48 3.45 -1.72
N GLU A 16 -7.25 2.73 -2.52
CA GLU A 16 -7.86 1.49 -2.11
C GLU A 16 -7.32 0.38 -2.98
N GLY A 17 -6.86 -0.71 -2.36
CA GLY A 17 -6.22 -1.78 -3.08
C GLY A 17 -6.03 -3.04 -2.26
N THR A 18 -5.48 -4.05 -2.91
CA THR A 18 -5.23 -5.35 -2.31
C THR A 18 -3.87 -5.34 -1.63
N TYR A 19 -3.88 -5.38 -0.31
CA TYR A 19 -2.68 -5.53 0.50
C TYR A 19 -2.29 -6.99 0.63
N ARG A 20 -1.01 -7.25 0.35
CA ARG A 20 -0.34 -8.49 0.72
C ARG A 20 0.63 -8.18 1.86
N SER A 21 0.34 -8.78 3.02
CA SER A 21 1.25 -8.83 4.16
C SER A 21 2.11 -10.08 4.06
N GLY A 22 3.33 -10.03 4.55
CA GLY A 22 4.25 -11.16 4.69
C GLY A 22 5.54 -10.67 5.35
N SER A 23 6.38 -11.60 5.84
CA SER A 23 7.62 -11.28 6.57
C SER A 23 8.57 -10.33 5.82
N ASP A 24 8.47 -10.30 4.49
CA ASP A 24 9.28 -9.49 3.58
C ASP A 24 8.45 -8.61 2.62
N VAL A 25 7.11 -8.60 2.75
CA VAL A 25 6.20 -7.98 1.78
C VAL A 25 5.15 -7.13 2.50
N SER A 26 5.14 -5.83 2.22
CA SER A 26 4.10 -4.88 2.65
C SER A 26 3.68 -4.06 1.43
N ALA A 27 2.96 -4.69 0.50
CA ALA A 27 2.66 -4.08 -0.80
C ALA A 27 1.17 -4.06 -1.11
N LEU A 28 0.71 -2.93 -1.65
CA LEU A 28 -0.60 -2.74 -2.24
C LEU A 28 -0.53 -3.02 -3.74
N ASP A 29 -1.43 -3.89 -4.21
CA ASP A 29 -1.57 -4.39 -5.58
C ASP A 29 -0.25 -4.85 -6.22
N GLY A 30 0.71 -5.27 -5.39
CA GLY A 30 2.04 -5.73 -5.80
C GLY A 30 2.98 -4.66 -6.35
N VAL A 31 2.58 -3.38 -6.39
CA VAL A 31 3.36 -2.30 -7.04
C VAL A 31 3.62 -1.10 -6.13
N ILE A 32 2.83 -0.93 -5.07
CA ILE A 32 2.97 0.18 -4.14
C ILE A 32 3.46 -0.37 -2.80
N TRP A 33 4.66 0.01 -2.39
CA TRP A 33 5.14 -0.26 -1.04
C TRP A 33 4.33 0.56 -0.03
N LEU A 34 3.79 -0.11 0.99
CA LEU A 34 3.07 0.54 2.07
C LEU A 34 4.03 0.77 3.24
N SER A 35 4.35 2.04 3.51
CA SER A 35 5.10 2.45 4.69
C SER A 35 4.13 3.09 5.67
N ILE A 36 3.84 2.41 6.78
CA ILE A 36 2.92 2.92 7.80
C ILE A 36 3.70 3.86 8.72
N SER A 37 3.27 5.12 8.81
CA SER A 37 3.85 6.07 9.76
C SER A 37 3.58 5.63 11.21
N PRO A 38 4.47 5.92 12.16
CA PRO A 38 4.28 5.55 13.58
C PRO A 38 2.99 6.15 14.17
N ASP A 39 2.59 7.34 13.73
CA ASP A 39 1.37 8.04 14.17
C ASP A 39 0.15 7.75 13.27
N ALA A 40 0.20 6.70 12.44
CA ALA A 40 -0.88 6.40 11.52
C ALA A 40 -2.14 5.91 12.26
N GLU A 41 -3.29 6.43 11.86
CA GLU A 41 -4.59 5.96 12.35
C GLU A 41 -4.92 4.61 11.69
N ILE A 42 -5.02 3.54 12.48
CA ILE A 42 -5.39 2.20 11.99
C ILE A 42 -6.83 1.90 12.37
N LEU A 43 -7.68 1.68 11.36
CA LEU A 43 -9.10 1.36 11.51
C LEU A 43 -9.39 -0.05 11.01
N GLY A 44 -10.28 -0.75 11.72
CA GLY A 44 -10.66 -2.12 11.40
C GLY A 44 -9.63 -3.15 11.86
N THR A 45 -9.96 -4.43 11.61
CA THR A 45 -9.15 -5.57 12.01
C THR A 45 -8.71 -6.32 10.76
N PRO A 46 -7.44 -6.75 10.65
CA PRO A 46 -7.02 -7.64 9.58
C PRO A 46 -7.89 -8.90 9.60
N ALA A 47 -8.40 -9.28 8.42
CA ALA A 47 -9.38 -10.35 8.31
C ALA A 47 -8.83 -11.73 8.72
N SER A 48 -7.51 -11.91 8.74
CA SER A 48 -6.88 -13.10 9.28
C SER A 48 -5.46 -12.81 9.76
N ARG A 49 -5.00 -13.58 10.76
CA ARG A 49 -3.62 -13.56 11.29
C ARG A 49 -2.65 -14.41 10.47
N ASP A 50 -3.14 -15.22 9.53
CA ASP A 50 -2.30 -15.98 8.62
C ASP A 50 -1.71 -15.06 7.55
N GLU A 51 -0.47 -14.62 7.78
CA GLU A 51 0.27 -13.69 6.94
C GLU A 51 0.52 -14.25 5.53
N GLU A 52 0.57 -15.57 5.35
CA GLU A 52 1.05 -16.17 4.10
C GLU A 52 -0.01 -16.25 2.98
N LYS A 53 -1.32 -16.09 3.30
CA LYS A 53 -2.40 -16.34 2.32
C LYS A 53 -3.49 -15.30 2.22
N ASN A 54 -3.51 -14.27 3.06
CA ASN A 54 -4.64 -13.35 3.09
C ASN A 54 -4.36 -12.08 2.30
N LEU A 55 -4.90 -12.05 1.08
CA LEU A 55 -5.12 -10.81 0.35
C LEU A 55 -6.20 -10.02 1.09
N GLN A 56 -5.83 -8.87 1.65
CA GLN A 56 -6.75 -8.01 2.39
C GLN A 56 -7.01 -6.75 1.59
N ARG A 57 -8.24 -6.26 1.60
CA ARG A 57 -8.54 -4.97 0.98
C ARG A 57 -8.28 -3.87 1.99
N LEU A 58 -7.41 -2.93 1.65
CA LEU A 58 -7.12 -1.77 2.47
C LEU A 58 -7.54 -0.49 1.76
N ARG A 59 -7.99 0.47 2.55
CA ARG A 59 -8.06 1.88 2.16
C ARG A 59 -7.00 2.66 2.92
N VAL A 60 -6.06 3.22 2.19
CA VAL A 60 -4.89 3.91 2.74
C VAL A 60 -4.94 5.37 2.36
N THR A 61 -4.77 6.25 3.35
CA THR A 61 -4.57 7.68 3.13
C THR A 61 -3.14 8.07 3.49
N GLY A 62 -2.43 8.67 2.55
CA GLY A 62 -1.01 8.98 2.75
C GLY A 62 -0.42 9.82 1.65
N ILE A 63 0.89 10.03 1.73
CA ILE A 63 1.67 10.69 0.68
C ILE A 63 2.18 9.64 -0.30
N LEU A 64 1.82 9.77 -1.57
CA LEU A 64 2.36 8.94 -2.65
C LEU A 64 3.74 9.46 -3.05
N PHE A 65 4.69 8.55 -3.15
CA PHE A 65 6.00 8.76 -3.77
C PHE A 65 6.04 7.94 -5.05
N SER A 66 6.28 8.62 -6.16
CA SER A 66 6.13 8.07 -7.51
C SER A 66 7.15 8.63 -8.49
N LYS A 67 8.28 9.11 -7.96
CA LYS A 67 9.38 9.65 -8.72
C LYS A 67 9.86 8.61 -9.76
N PRO A 68 9.88 8.95 -11.07
CA PRO A 68 10.35 8.04 -12.10
C PRO A 68 11.76 7.52 -11.80
N GLY A 69 11.95 6.19 -11.92
CA GLY A 69 13.22 5.52 -11.65
C GLY A 69 13.54 5.31 -10.16
N ALA A 70 12.73 5.82 -9.24
CA ALA A 70 12.86 5.49 -7.82
C ALA A 70 12.41 4.06 -7.54
N ARG A 71 13.00 3.48 -6.50
CA ARG A 71 12.75 2.12 -6.02
C ARG A 71 12.54 2.19 -4.51
N TYR A 72 11.43 1.66 -4.05
CA TYR A 72 10.97 1.75 -2.66
C TYR A 72 10.85 0.36 -2.02
N GLY A 73 10.69 0.36 -0.70
CA GLY A 73 10.71 -0.85 0.12
C GLY A 73 12.11 -1.25 0.56
N HIS A 74 12.19 -2.21 1.50
CA HIS A 74 13.45 -2.60 2.14
C HIS A 74 14.52 -3.04 1.13
N LEU A 75 14.12 -3.73 0.06
CA LEU A 75 15.00 -4.21 -1.01
C LEU A 75 14.90 -3.38 -2.31
N GLY A 76 14.17 -2.26 -2.32
CA GLY A 76 13.95 -1.47 -3.53
C GLY A 76 13.12 -2.20 -4.60
N GLY A 77 12.23 -3.11 -4.22
CA GLY A 77 11.43 -3.90 -5.16
C GLY A 77 10.31 -3.11 -5.86
N TYR A 78 9.85 -2.01 -5.26
CA TYR A 78 8.59 -1.38 -5.65
C TYR A 78 8.77 -0.05 -6.38
N PRO A 79 8.06 0.19 -7.50
CA PRO A 79 8.15 1.45 -8.24
C PRO A 79 7.44 2.63 -7.55
N LEU A 80 6.56 2.35 -6.57
CA LEU A 80 5.75 3.35 -5.87
C LEU A 80 5.82 3.11 -4.36
N GLN A 81 5.61 4.15 -3.56
CA GLN A 81 5.43 4.04 -2.12
C GLN A 81 4.29 4.95 -1.64
N ILE A 82 3.48 4.48 -0.70
CA ILE A 82 2.61 5.34 0.09
C ILE A 82 3.17 5.39 1.52
N GLN A 83 3.48 6.60 2.00
CA GLN A 83 3.66 6.85 3.42
C GLN A 83 2.29 7.09 4.05
N ALA A 84 1.74 6.07 4.69
CA ALA A 84 0.39 6.07 5.22
C ALA A 84 0.29 6.83 6.54
N SER A 85 -0.68 7.74 6.58
CA SER A 85 -1.14 8.43 7.78
C SER A 85 -2.45 7.86 8.33
N LYS A 86 -3.15 7.06 7.51
CA LYS A 86 -4.34 6.31 7.91
C LYS A 86 -4.45 5.03 7.07
N VAL A 87 -4.80 3.93 7.71
CA VAL A 87 -5.05 2.63 7.08
C VAL A 87 -6.37 2.08 7.61
N GLU A 88 -7.26 1.70 6.71
CA GLU A 88 -8.56 1.11 7.05
C GLU A 88 -8.64 -0.29 6.42
N TYR A 89 -8.81 -1.30 7.25
CA TYR A 89 -9.04 -2.68 6.85
C TYR A 89 -10.50 -2.84 6.41
N LEU A 90 -10.71 -3.13 5.13
CA LEU A 90 -12.05 -3.32 4.55
C LEU A 90 -12.51 -4.79 4.53
N GLY A 91 -11.66 -5.71 5.00
CA GLY A 91 -11.93 -7.16 5.03
C GLY A 91 -11.11 -7.96 4.00
N GLU A 92 -11.45 -9.23 3.82
CA GLU A 92 -10.84 -10.10 2.80
C GLU A 92 -11.10 -9.55 1.39
N ALA A 93 -10.07 -9.56 0.54
CA ALA A 93 -10.23 -9.29 -0.87
C ALA A 93 -10.94 -10.50 -1.51
N VAL A 94 -12.24 -10.36 -1.78
CA VAL A 94 -13.01 -11.38 -2.52
C VAL A 94 -12.41 -11.51 -3.91
N ALA A 95 -11.81 -12.66 -4.23
CA ALA A 95 -11.40 -12.98 -5.59
C ALA A 95 -12.65 -12.93 -6.50
N PRO A 96 -12.59 -12.28 -7.69
CA PRO A 96 -13.69 -12.35 -8.64
C PRO A 96 -13.90 -13.83 -9.01
N ARG A 97 -15.16 -14.30 -8.85
CA ARG A 97 -15.59 -15.65 -9.22
C ARG A 97 -15.56 -15.86 -10.72
#